data_AF-A0A937LFB1-F1
#
_entry.id   AF-A0A937LFB1-F1
#
_cell.length_a   1.000
_cell.length_b   1.000
_cell.length_c   1.000
_cell.angle_alpha   90.00
_cell.angle_beta   90.00
_cell.angle_gamma   90.00
#
_symmetry.space_group_name_H-M   'P 1'
#
loop_
_entity.id
_entity.type
_entity.pdbx_description
1 polymer ?
#
loop_
_entity_poly.entity_id
_entity_poly.type
_entity_poly.pdbx_seq_one_letter_code
_entity_poly.pdbx_strand_id
1 'polypeptide(L)'
;MQKNKILIAAAIAVGVALSAFTILAQQDDEEPPEMGVFLTSVGQGNGGDLGGLAGADAHCQQLASNAGMGHRTWHAYLSTQGPGAVNARDRIGQGPWANANGLVMATSVESLHYDNSNFNWTYMLDENGNQFASRIDGDPDFTEHDVLTGTQIDGTAFPAGNDMTCSNWTSSTEGSARV
;
A
#
# COMPACT_ATOMS: atom_id res chain seq x y z
N MET A 1 1.68 59.91 76.28
CA MET A 1 1.08 60.27 74.97
C MET A 1 0.42 59.00 74.45
N GLN A 2 -0.84 58.74 74.82
CA GLN A 2 -2.06 58.97 74.03
C GLN A 2 -2.07 58.34 72.62
N LYS A 3 -3.11 57.50 72.44
CA LYS A 3 -3.79 57.07 71.19
C LYS A 3 -3.07 55.95 70.41
N ASN A 4 -3.70 54.90 69.91
CA ASN A 4 -5.09 54.45 69.90
C ASN A 4 -5.12 52.94 69.61
N LYS A 5 -6.19 52.30 70.09
CA LYS A 5 -6.60 50.92 69.83
C LYS A 5 -6.81 50.68 68.33
N ILE A 6 -6.61 49.45 67.85
CA ILE A 6 -7.63 48.61 67.17
C ILE A 6 -7.01 47.22 66.88
N LEU A 7 -7.74 46.21 67.34
CA LEU A 7 -7.55 44.78 67.11
C LEU A 7 -7.87 44.43 65.64
N ILE A 8 -7.32 43.34 65.11
CA ILE A 8 -8.04 42.32 64.32
C ILE A 8 -7.14 41.07 64.22
N ALA A 9 -7.68 39.95 64.71
CA ALA A 9 -7.22 38.60 64.45
C ALA A 9 -7.83 38.11 63.13
N ALA A 10 -7.14 37.22 62.39
CA ALA A 10 -7.71 35.96 61.89
C ALA A 10 -6.81 35.29 60.84
N ALA A 11 -6.51 34.03 61.15
CA ALA A 11 -6.41 32.85 60.28
C ALA A 11 -6.00 33.02 58.80
N ILE A 12 -4.82 32.50 58.49
CA ILE A 12 -4.38 32.16 57.13
C ILE A 12 -5.18 30.93 56.68
N ALA A 13 -6.18 31.12 55.83
CA ALA A 13 -6.81 30.04 55.08
C ALA A 13 -6.02 29.81 53.79
N VAL A 14 -5.36 28.66 53.68
CA VAL A 14 -4.68 28.20 52.47
C VAL A 14 -5.76 27.76 51.47
N GLY A 15 -5.98 28.57 50.44
CA GLY A 15 -6.83 28.21 49.31
C GLY A 15 -6.07 27.28 48.36
N VAL A 16 -6.42 26.00 48.35
CA VAL A 16 -5.99 25.06 47.30
C VAL A 16 -6.84 25.33 46.06
N ALA A 17 -6.27 26.03 45.08
CA ALA A 17 -6.89 26.18 43.77
C ALA A 17 -6.70 24.88 42.97
N LEU A 18 -7.76 24.07 42.86
CA LEU A 18 -7.82 22.99 41.87
C LEU A 18 -7.99 23.61 40.48
N SER A 19 -6.88 23.80 39.77
CA SER A 19 -6.90 24.10 38.34
C SER A 19 -7.29 22.85 37.56
N ALA A 20 -8.53 22.80 37.09
CA ALA A 20 -8.99 21.77 36.15
C ALA A 20 -8.32 22.02 34.78
N PHE A 21 -7.26 21.27 34.48
CA PHE A 21 -6.74 21.17 33.12
C PHE A 21 -7.64 20.20 32.34
N THR A 22 -8.56 20.74 31.55
CA THR A 22 -9.23 19.95 30.50
C THR A 22 -8.21 19.67 29.40
N ILE A 23 -7.63 18.48 29.42
CA ILE A 23 -6.89 17.92 28.29
C ILE A 23 -7.93 17.64 27.21
N LEU A 24 -8.02 18.49 26.19
CA LEU A 24 -8.65 18.11 24.94
C LEU A 24 -7.67 17.15 24.26
N ALA A 25 -7.94 15.85 24.34
CA ALA A 25 -7.34 14.89 23.43
C ALA A 25 -7.86 15.25 22.03
N GLN A 26 -7.03 15.87 21.21
CA GLN A 26 -7.25 15.87 19.76
C GLN A 26 -7.09 14.41 19.33
N GLN A 27 -8.21 13.70 19.19
CA GLN A 27 -8.25 12.57 18.27
C GLN A 27 -8.11 13.22 16.90
N ASP A 28 -6.89 13.21 16.36
CA ASP A 28 -6.73 13.45 14.93
C ASP A 28 -7.48 12.31 14.25
N ASP A 29 -8.67 12.62 13.73
CA ASP A 29 -9.36 11.79 12.74
C ASP A 29 -8.49 11.83 11.47
N GLU A 30 -7.35 11.14 11.49
CA GLU A 30 -6.50 11.00 10.31
C GLU A 30 -7.32 10.27 9.24
N GLU A 31 -7.56 10.96 8.13
CA GLU A 31 -8.16 10.37 6.95
C GLU A 31 -7.35 9.13 6.56
N PRO A 32 -8.00 7.98 6.24
CA PRO A 32 -7.28 6.78 5.85
C PRO A 32 -6.31 7.09 4.71
N PRO A 33 -5.08 6.53 4.73
CA PRO A 33 -4.13 6.77 3.66
C PRO A 33 -4.72 6.34 2.31
N GLU A 34 -4.54 7.20 1.30
CA GLU A 34 -4.96 6.90 -0.07
C GLU A 34 -4.35 5.58 -0.58
N MET A 35 -5.10 4.89 -1.45
CA MET A 35 -4.65 3.66 -2.09
C MET A 35 -3.32 3.85 -2.82
N GLY A 36 -2.40 2.93 -2.58
CA GLY A 36 -1.08 2.87 -3.22
C GLY A 36 -0.75 1.50 -3.83
N VAL A 37 -1.58 0.48 -3.59
CA VAL A 37 -1.41 -0.87 -4.15
C VAL A 37 -2.77 -1.50 -4.41
N PHE A 38 -2.89 -2.24 -5.51
CA PHE A 38 -4.07 -3.02 -5.85
C PHE A 38 -3.69 -4.19 -6.78
N LEU A 39 -4.56 -5.19 -6.87
CA LEU A 39 -4.54 -6.21 -7.92
C LEU A 39 -5.40 -5.75 -9.09
N THR A 40 -4.92 -5.87 -10.32
CA THR A 40 -5.74 -5.46 -11.47
C THR A 40 -7.04 -6.27 -11.52
N SER A 41 -8.20 -5.61 -11.50
CA SER A 41 -9.52 -6.28 -11.61
C SER A 41 -9.68 -7.11 -12.88
N VAL A 42 -8.95 -6.75 -13.93
CA VAL A 42 -8.96 -7.42 -15.23
C VAL A 42 -7.57 -7.40 -15.84
N GLY A 43 -7.15 -8.52 -16.43
CA GLY A 43 -5.92 -8.60 -17.23
C GLY A 43 -6.08 -8.04 -18.63
N GLN A 44 -4.98 -7.83 -19.36
CA GLN A 44 -5.02 -7.33 -20.75
C GLN A 44 -5.54 -8.37 -21.78
N GLY A 45 -5.74 -9.62 -21.36
CA GLY A 45 -6.29 -10.69 -22.21
C GLY A 45 -5.31 -11.31 -23.21
N ASN A 46 -4.04 -10.89 -23.21
CA ASN A 46 -3.00 -11.38 -24.13
C ASN A 46 -1.89 -12.17 -23.42
N GLY A 47 -2.24 -12.86 -22.32
CA GLY A 47 -1.28 -13.61 -21.52
C GLY A 47 -0.16 -12.73 -20.95
N GLY A 48 1.09 -13.13 -21.16
CA GLY A 48 2.28 -12.39 -20.71
C GLY A 48 2.72 -11.25 -21.62
N ASP A 49 2.08 -11.06 -22.78
CA ASP A 49 2.33 -9.90 -23.63
C ASP A 49 1.51 -8.71 -23.12
N LEU A 50 2.18 -7.87 -22.33
CA LEU A 50 1.63 -6.68 -21.73
C LEU A 50 2.03 -5.41 -22.49
N GLY A 51 2.67 -5.55 -23.66
CA GLY A 51 3.30 -4.43 -24.38
C GLY A 51 4.57 -3.91 -23.69
N GLY A 52 5.30 -4.79 -23.00
CA GLY A 52 6.44 -4.43 -22.16
C GLY A 52 6.03 -3.69 -20.89
N LEU A 53 7.03 -3.21 -20.12
CA LEU A 53 6.76 -2.44 -18.89
C LEU A 53 5.88 -1.21 -19.12
N ALA A 54 6.06 -0.52 -20.25
CA ALA A 54 5.27 0.67 -20.57
C ALA A 54 3.79 0.36 -20.80
N GLY A 55 3.48 -0.75 -21.49
CA GLY A 55 2.10 -1.19 -21.68
C GLY A 55 1.47 -1.70 -20.39
N ALA A 56 2.23 -2.43 -19.56
CA ALA A 56 1.79 -2.86 -18.24
C ALA A 56 1.47 -1.68 -17.32
N ASP A 57 2.34 -0.67 -17.28
CA ASP A 57 2.13 0.56 -16.52
C ASP A 57 0.90 1.35 -17.00
N ALA A 58 0.73 1.47 -18.33
CA ALA A 58 -0.43 2.15 -18.91
C ALA A 58 -1.74 1.47 -18.49
N HIS A 59 -1.76 0.14 -18.40
CA HIS A 59 -2.92 -0.62 -17.92
C HIS A 59 -3.23 -0.33 -16.45
N CYS A 60 -2.22 -0.39 -15.57
CA CYS A 60 -2.38 -0.04 -14.16
C CYS A 60 -2.86 1.41 -13.99
N GLN A 61 -2.27 2.35 -14.74
CA GLN A 61 -2.65 3.76 -14.73
C GLN A 61 -4.11 3.94 -15.16
N GLN A 62 -4.56 3.24 -16.21
CA GLN A 62 -5.93 3.33 -16.70
C GLN A 62 -6.93 2.82 -15.67
N LEU A 63 -6.68 1.66 -15.07
CA LEU A 63 -7.53 1.10 -14.02
C LEU A 63 -7.63 2.03 -12.82
N ALA A 64 -6.48 2.48 -12.29
CA ALA A 64 -6.46 3.41 -11.17
C ALA A 64 -7.16 4.73 -11.49
N SER A 65 -7.02 5.25 -12.72
CA SER A 65 -7.71 6.47 -13.14
C SER A 65 -9.23 6.29 -13.15
N ASN A 66 -9.72 5.14 -13.59
CA ASN A 66 -11.15 4.81 -13.55
C ASN A 66 -11.69 4.71 -12.12
N ALA A 67 -10.87 4.25 -11.18
CA ALA A 67 -11.17 4.20 -9.76
C ALA A 67 -10.97 5.56 -9.03
N GLY A 68 -10.67 6.64 -9.75
CA GLY A 68 -10.48 7.98 -9.15
C GLY A 68 -9.08 8.25 -8.59
N MET A 69 -8.13 7.35 -8.80
CA MET A 69 -6.74 7.44 -8.32
C MET A 69 -5.73 7.79 -9.43
N GLY A 70 -6.19 8.47 -10.48
CA GLY A 70 -5.39 8.80 -11.67
C GLY A 70 -4.34 9.90 -11.46
N HIS A 71 -4.38 10.63 -10.34
CA HIS A 71 -3.40 11.67 -10.00
C HIS A 71 -2.04 11.11 -9.57
N ARG A 72 -1.99 9.83 -9.20
CA ARG A 72 -0.74 9.11 -8.90
C ARG A 72 -0.14 8.52 -10.17
N THR A 73 1.17 8.31 -10.14
CA THR A 73 1.86 7.50 -11.15
C THR A 73 1.82 6.04 -10.71
N TRP A 74 1.29 5.17 -11.56
CA TRP A 74 1.16 3.75 -11.30
C TRP A 74 2.14 2.95 -12.15
N HIS A 75 2.81 1.99 -11.50
CA HIS A 75 3.68 1.04 -12.17
C HIS A 75 3.18 -0.38 -11.92
N ALA A 76 3.16 -1.19 -12.96
CA ALA A 76 3.00 -2.62 -12.79
C ALA A 76 4.23 -3.18 -12.06
N TYR A 77 4.00 -3.99 -11.03
CA TYR A 77 5.07 -4.53 -10.18
C TYR A 77 5.80 -5.71 -10.86
N LEU A 78 6.51 -5.36 -11.94
CA LEU A 78 7.16 -6.27 -12.86
C LEU A 78 8.64 -5.91 -13.01
N SER A 79 9.49 -6.93 -13.01
CA SER A 79 10.90 -6.79 -13.42
C SER A 79 11.10 -7.22 -14.88
N THR A 80 12.20 -6.81 -15.49
CA THR A 80 12.68 -7.37 -16.77
C THR A 80 13.95 -8.17 -16.56
N GLN A 81 14.38 -8.91 -17.58
CA GLN A 81 15.55 -9.78 -17.55
C GLN A 81 16.52 -9.45 -18.69
N GLY A 82 17.81 -9.73 -18.48
CA GLY A 82 18.87 -9.53 -19.47
C GLY A 82 19.67 -8.23 -19.28
N PRO A 83 20.46 -7.82 -20.29
CA PRO A 83 21.22 -6.57 -20.24
C PRO A 83 20.30 -5.37 -20.01
N GLY A 84 20.55 -4.59 -18.96
CA GLY A 84 19.69 -3.46 -18.59
C GLY A 84 18.37 -3.87 -17.93
N ALA A 85 18.32 -5.07 -17.33
CA ALA A 85 17.19 -5.51 -16.50
C ALA A 85 16.78 -4.44 -15.50
N VAL A 86 15.47 -4.26 -15.36
CA VAL A 86 14.85 -3.30 -14.46
C VAL A 86 14.27 -4.07 -13.28
N ASN A 87 14.61 -3.65 -12.07
CA ASN A 87 14.03 -4.19 -10.84
C ASN A 87 12.68 -3.54 -10.57
N ALA A 88 11.66 -4.33 -10.22
CA ALA A 88 10.35 -3.79 -9.85
C ALA A 88 10.43 -2.83 -8.66
N ARG A 89 11.24 -3.17 -7.64
CA ARG A 89 11.39 -2.36 -6.41
C ARG A 89 11.91 -0.94 -6.65
N ASP A 90 12.72 -0.75 -7.69
CA ASP A 90 13.35 0.54 -7.99
C ASP A 90 12.41 1.49 -8.74
N ARG A 91 11.26 0.98 -9.23
CA ARG A 91 10.29 1.73 -10.02
C ARG A 91 9.17 2.31 -9.20
N ILE A 92 8.96 1.84 -7.98
CA ILE A 92 7.88 2.29 -7.09
C ILE A 92 8.39 3.35 -6.11
N GLY A 93 7.46 4.04 -5.45
CA GLY A 93 7.76 5.02 -4.40
C GLY A 93 8.40 4.38 -3.15
N GLN A 94 8.59 5.17 -2.10
CA GLN A 94 9.16 4.67 -0.83
C GLN A 94 8.10 4.14 0.15
N GLY A 95 6.81 4.21 -0.21
CA GLY A 95 5.70 3.93 0.68
C GLY A 95 5.27 5.14 1.52
N PRO A 96 4.30 4.96 2.45
CA PRO A 96 3.53 3.74 2.66
C PRO A 96 2.56 3.46 1.51
N TRP A 97 2.11 2.21 1.38
CA TRP A 97 1.04 1.81 0.46
C TRP A 97 -0.12 1.23 1.23
N ALA A 98 -1.30 1.77 0.98
CA ALA A 98 -2.55 1.23 1.48
C ALA A 98 -3.35 0.55 0.35
N ASN A 99 -4.24 -0.38 0.71
CA ASN A 99 -5.22 -0.92 -0.23
C ASN A 99 -6.36 0.10 -0.47
N ALA A 100 -7.34 -0.27 -1.31
CA ALA A 100 -8.49 0.57 -1.63
C ALA A 100 -9.32 1.02 -0.42
N ASN A 101 -9.26 0.30 0.71
CA ASN A 101 -9.97 0.62 1.95
C ASN A 101 -9.12 1.43 2.95
N GLY A 102 -7.90 1.82 2.58
CA GLY A 102 -6.99 2.58 3.44
C GLY A 102 -6.23 1.74 4.48
N LEU A 103 -6.30 0.40 4.41
CA LEU A 103 -5.47 -0.45 5.25
C LEU A 103 -4.02 -0.40 4.74
N VAL A 104 -3.08 -0.02 5.60
CA VAL A 104 -1.65 0.00 5.27
C VAL A 104 -1.14 -1.42 5.03
N MET A 105 -0.73 -1.69 3.79
CA MET A 105 -0.21 -2.98 3.34
C MET A 105 1.29 -3.08 3.57
N ALA A 106 2.02 -1.99 3.34
CA ALA A 106 3.44 -1.88 3.61
C ALA A 106 3.80 -0.42 3.93
N THR A 107 4.71 -0.21 4.87
CA THR A 107 5.17 1.13 5.28
C THR A 107 6.42 1.58 4.54
N SER A 108 7.15 0.64 3.93
CA SER A 108 8.40 0.88 3.21
C SER A 108 8.67 -0.23 2.19
N VAL A 109 9.59 0.01 1.25
CA VAL A 109 10.07 -1.03 0.31
C VAL A 109 10.57 -2.26 1.08
N GLU A 110 11.21 -2.07 2.23
CA GLU A 110 11.71 -3.19 3.04
C GLU A 110 10.55 -4.01 3.62
N SER A 111 9.56 -3.37 4.25
CA SER A 111 8.40 -4.10 4.78
C SER A 111 7.58 -4.76 3.66
N LEU A 112 7.51 -4.15 2.47
CA LEU A 112 6.84 -4.74 1.31
C LEU A 112 7.37 -6.14 0.97
N HIS A 113 8.68 -6.36 1.12
CA HIS A 113 9.34 -7.62 0.77
C HIS A 113 9.52 -8.59 1.93
N TYR A 114 9.61 -8.09 3.17
CA TYR A 114 9.97 -8.91 4.33
C TYR A 114 8.84 -9.02 5.38
N ASP A 115 7.83 -8.16 5.32
CA ASP A 115 6.62 -8.23 6.15
C ASP A 115 5.39 -8.31 5.24
N ASN A 116 5.23 -9.47 4.59
CA ASN A 116 4.14 -9.74 3.67
C ASN A 116 2.84 -10.18 4.37
N SER A 117 2.71 -9.92 5.67
CA SER A 117 1.59 -10.37 6.49
C SER A 117 0.23 -9.87 5.99
N ASN A 118 0.20 -8.66 5.41
CA ASN A 118 -0.99 -8.07 4.83
C ASN A 118 -1.21 -8.45 3.35
N PHE A 119 -0.24 -9.03 2.65
CA PHE A 119 -0.37 -9.43 1.25
C PHE A 119 -1.02 -10.81 1.13
N ASN A 120 -2.29 -10.89 1.52
CA ASN A 120 -3.08 -12.11 1.50
C ASN A 120 -4.47 -11.85 0.91
N TRP A 121 -5.24 -12.91 0.67
CA TRP A 121 -6.56 -12.82 0.07
C TRP A 121 -7.50 -11.85 0.81
N THR A 122 -7.46 -11.79 2.14
CA THR A 122 -8.37 -10.94 2.93
C THR A 122 -8.18 -9.44 2.71
N TYR A 123 -6.96 -9.00 2.38
CA TYR A 123 -6.62 -7.57 2.34
C TYR A 123 -6.18 -7.08 0.96
N MET A 124 -5.73 -7.97 0.07
CA MET A 124 -5.47 -7.61 -1.32
C MET A 124 -6.80 -7.43 -2.04
N LEU A 125 -7.01 -6.23 -2.56
CA LEU A 125 -8.21 -5.81 -3.27
C LEU A 125 -7.86 -5.30 -4.65
N ASP A 126 -8.85 -5.26 -5.53
CA ASP A 126 -8.73 -4.57 -6.80
C ASP A 126 -8.76 -3.03 -6.63
N GLU A 127 -8.53 -2.30 -7.73
CA GLU A 127 -8.51 -0.84 -7.70
C GLU A 127 -9.85 -0.21 -7.25
N ASN A 128 -10.94 -0.97 -7.32
CA ASN A 128 -12.29 -0.55 -6.95
C ASN A 128 -12.67 -1.02 -5.53
N GLY A 129 -11.76 -1.70 -4.81
CA GLY A 129 -12.00 -2.26 -3.48
C GLY A 129 -12.76 -3.58 -3.47
N ASN A 130 -12.88 -4.26 -4.60
CA ASN A 130 -13.50 -5.57 -4.67
C ASN A 130 -12.50 -6.69 -4.39
N GLN A 131 -13.06 -7.82 -3.97
CA GLN A 131 -12.32 -9.06 -3.75
C GLN A 131 -12.21 -9.88 -5.05
N PHE A 132 -11.13 -10.64 -5.18
CA PHE A 132 -10.91 -11.56 -6.31
C PHE A 132 -11.36 -12.99 -6.00
N ALA A 133 -11.64 -13.75 -7.07
CA ALA A 133 -12.27 -15.07 -6.96
C ALA A 133 -11.37 -16.07 -6.23
N SER A 134 -11.86 -16.62 -5.13
CA SER A 134 -11.15 -17.65 -4.38
C SER A 134 -12.13 -18.58 -3.67
N ARG A 135 -11.78 -19.86 -3.58
CA ARG A 135 -12.52 -20.85 -2.80
C ARG A 135 -12.54 -20.54 -1.29
N ILE A 136 -11.76 -19.57 -0.83
CA ILE A 136 -11.80 -19.07 0.55
C ILE A 136 -13.18 -18.43 0.88
N ASP A 137 -13.83 -17.78 -0.09
CA ASP A 137 -15.09 -17.01 0.13
C ASP A 137 -16.37 -17.74 -0.30
N GLY A 138 -16.26 -19.02 -0.64
CA GLY A 138 -17.41 -19.82 -1.08
C GLY A 138 -17.27 -20.28 -2.52
N ASP A 139 -16.87 -21.54 -2.66
CA ASP A 139 -16.93 -22.44 -3.83
C ASP A 139 -17.18 -21.80 -5.23
N PRO A 140 -16.35 -20.86 -5.72
CA PRO A 140 -16.31 -20.64 -7.15
C PRO A 140 -15.64 -21.88 -7.77
N ASP A 141 -16.06 -22.25 -8.98
CA ASP A 141 -15.48 -23.39 -9.70
C ASP A 141 -13.95 -23.24 -9.92
N PHE A 142 -13.40 -22.03 -9.75
CA PHE A 142 -11.99 -21.69 -9.89
C PHE A 142 -11.47 -20.79 -8.75
N THR A 143 -10.15 -20.60 -8.70
CA THR A 143 -9.48 -19.66 -7.79
C THR A 143 -8.41 -18.93 -8.56
N GLU A 144 -8.38 -17.62 -8.44
CA GLU A 144 -7.28 -16.77 -8.88
C GLU A 144 -6.24 -16.75 -7.75
N HIS A 145 -5.03 -17.21 -8.04
CA HIS A 145 -3.98 -17.39 -7.02
C HIS A 145 -2.61 -16.82 -7.43
N ASP A 146 -2.39 -16.53 -8.71
CA ASP A 146 -1.09 -16.12 -9.23
C ASP A 146 -1.12 -14.67 -9.73
N VAL A 147 -0.04 -13.93 -9.48
CA VAL A 147 0.18 -12.57 -10.00
C VAL A 147 1.49 -12.56 -10.75
N LEU A 148 1.47 -12.27 -12.04
CA LEU A 148 2.71 -12.15 -12.82
C LEU A 148 3.61 -11.05 -12.23
N THR A 149 4.89 -11.36 -12.00
CA THR A 149 5.85 -10.38 -11.49
C THR A 149 7.23 -10.47 -12.13
N GLY A 150 7.73 -11.66 -12.48
CA GLY A 150 9.09 -11.80 -13.01
C GLY A 150 10.18 -11.29 -12.07
N THR A 151 9.86 -11.19 -10.78
CA THR A 151 10.65 -10.53 -9.74
C THR A 151 10.99 -11.52 -8.64
N GLN A 152 12.19 -11.40 -8.08
CA GLN A 152 12.62 -12.15 -6.92
C GLN A 152 11.91 -11.66 -5.65
N ILE A 153 12.04 -12.42 -4.55
CA ILE A 153 11.37 -12.09 -3.28
C ILE A 153 11.78 -10.72 -2.72
N ASP A 154 13.00 -10.28 -3.02
CA ASP A 154 13.55 -8.98 -2.61
C ASP A 154 13.22 -7.85 -3.59
N GLY A 155 12.35 -8.08 -4.58
CA GLY A 155 11.95 -7.04 -5.54
C GLY A 155 12.93 -6.80 -6.69
N THR A 156 13.99 -7.62 -6.82
CA THR A 156 14.98 -7.52 -7.90
C THR A 156 14.66 -8.42 -9.09
N ALA A 157 15.19 -8.08 -10.26
CA ALA A 157 15.11 -8.91 -11.45
C ALA A 157 15.82 -10.25 -11.29
N PHE A 158 15.30 -11.30 -11.92
CA PHE A 158 16.06 -12.54 -12.08
C PHE A 158 17.31 -12.32 -12.97
N PRO A 159 18.40 -13.07 -12.75
CA PRO A 159 19.55 -13.05 -13.65
C PRO A 159 19.17 -13.59 -15.04
N ALA A 160 19.97 -13.28 -16.06
CA ALA A 160 19.79 -13.86 -17.39
C ALA A 160 19.85 -15.40 -17.38
N GLY A 161 19.11 -16.04 -18.29
CA GLY A 161 19.02 -17.50 -18.38
C GLY A 161 17.64 -17.94 -18.83
N ASN A 162 16.98 -18.76 -18.02
CA ASN A 162 15.58 -19.11 -18.25
C ASN A 162 14.71 -17.85 -18.17
N ASP A 163 13.83 -17.67 -19.15
CA ASP A 163 12.91 -16.54 -19.18
C ASP A 163 11.94 -16.60 -18.00
N MET A 164 11.92 -15.53 -17.21
CA MET A 164 11.01 -15.37 -16.07
C MET A 164 10.02 -14.21 -16.28
N THR A 165 9.88 -13.71 -17.51
CA THR A 165 9.19 -12.45 -17.83
C THR A 165 8.34 -12.50 -19.10
N CYS A 166 8.15 -13.67 -19.71
CA CYS A 166 7.52 -13.79 -21.03
C CYS A 166 8.15 -12.84 -22.08
N SER A 167 9.46 -12.95 -22.24
CA SER A 167 10.29 -12.12 -23.13
C SER A 167 10.18 -10.63 -22.81
N ASN A 168 10.35 -10.26 -21.53
CA ASN A 168 10.19 -8.89 -21.05
C ASN A 168 8.80 -8.32 -21.35
N TRP A 169 7.78 -9.17 -21.17
CA TRP A 169 6.35 -8.86 -21.25
C TRP A 169 5.88 -8.52 -22.66
N THR A 170 6.46 -9.16 -23.69
CA THR A 170 6.11 -8.94 -25.11
C THR A 170 5.74 -10.22 -25.85
N SER A 171 5.50 -11.33 -25.14
CA SER A 171 5.18 -12.62 -25.75
C SER A 171 3.94 -13.25 -25.12
N SER A 172 3.00 -13.62 -25.98
CA SER A 172 1.77 -14.34 -25.63
C SER A 172 1.83 -15.84 -26.00
N THR A 173 2.90 -16.27 -26.66
CA THR A 173 3.00 -17.63 -27.23
C THR A 173 4.05 -18.50 -26.56
N GLU A 174 5.21 -17.92 -26.25
CA GLU A 174 6.36 -18.64 -25.67
C GLU A 174 6.93 -17.86 -24.48
N GLY A 175 7.51 -18.60 -23.53
CA GLY A 175 8.14 -18.05 -22.33
C GLY A 175 7.50 -18.56 -21.05
N SER A 176 8.10 -18.16 -19.94
CA SER A 176 7.53 -18.35 -18.60
C SER A 176 7.66 -17.05 -17.83
N ALA A 177 6.76 -16.86 -16.88
CA ALA A 177 6.82 -15.74 -15.96
C ALA A 177 6.90 -16.24 -14.53
N ARG A 178 7.69 -15.56 -13.70
CA ARG A 178 7.58 -15.75 -12.26
C ARG A 178 6.28 -15.11 -11.76
N VAL A 179 5.60 -15.84 -10.89
CA VAL A 179 4.49 -15.39 -10.05
C VAL A 179 4.90 -15.36 -8.58
#